data_AF-A0A067N314-F1
#
_entry.id   AF-A0A067N314-F1
#
_cell.length_a   1.000
_cell.length_b   1.000
_cell.length_c   1.000
_cell.angle_alpha   90.00
_cell.angle_beta   90.00
_cell.angle_gamma   90.00
#
_symmetry.space_group_name_H-M   'P 1'
#
loop_
_entity.id
_entity.type
_entity.pdbx_description
1 polymer ?
#
loop_
_entity_poly.entity_id
_entity_poly.type
_entity_poly.pdbx_seq_one_letter_code
_entity_poly.pdbx_strand_id
1 'polypeptide(L)'
;MALARSSCSMVTTATSPDRWTKLFHQIAELNSNAKSHGGSEVEFKLFFLGRHGEGFHNVAEAKYGTPAWDAHWSKLDGDGEIVWGPDAELTPLGISQAQTAHNAFATEFASGLRIPDATYVSPLSRALRTFEITFDGLSDRRGKAESRKRPEQYGVHTCDLRRSRTFIFSTFSHITALPPKLDAHSPFPLTENDELWTADERETSEHVAARVKTVLDVVFEKERGDFVSITAHSGMINGFLASIGRPSFSLGTGGVLPVVVKGTRTRTCSRDTL
;
A
#
# COMPACT_ATOMS: atom_id res chain seq x y z
N MET A 1 14.62 30.11 21.56
CA MET A 1 14.80 28.64 21.53
C MET A 1 14.09 28.14 20.27
N ALA A 2 14.85 27.87 19.21
CA ALA A 2 14.33 27.77 17.85
C ALA A 2 13.65 26.42 17.59
N LEU A 3 12.42 26.49 17.08
CA LEU A 3 11.60 25.38 16.60
C LEU A 3 12.22 24.82 15.31
N ALA A 4 12.77 23.61 15.37
CA ALA A 4 13.13 22.85 14.18
C ALA A 4 11.87 22.22 13.58
N ARG A 5 11.24 22.93 12.64
CA ARG A 5 10.25 22.34 11.73
C ARG A 5 11.01 21.47 10.73
N SER A 6 10.98 20.15 10.91
CA SER A 6 11.46 19.22 9.90
C SER A 6 10.34 18.98 8.88
N SER A 7 10.24 19.88 7.90
CA SER A 7 9.42 19.66 6.70
C SER A 7 10.30 18.92 5.67
N CYS A 8 10.35 17.59 5.75
CA CYS A 8 10.91 16.80 4.66
C CYS A 8 9.82 16.64 3.59
N SER A 9 9.64 17.68 2.77
CA SER A 9 8.85 17.58 1.54
C SER A 9 9.67 16.74 0.58
N MET A 10 9.11 15.62 0.13
CA MET A 10 9.70 14.81 -0.95
C MET A 10 9.55 15.61 -2.25
N VAL A 11 10.48 16.53 -2.49
CA VAL A 11 10.57 17.27 -3.76
C VAL A 11 11.21 16.32 -4.76
N THR A 12 10.42 15.82 -5.69
CA THR A 12 10.94 15.35 -6.98
C THR A 12 11.70 16.54 -7.60
N THR A 13 13.03 16.45 -7.64
CA THR A 13 13.87 17.51 -8.22
C THR A 13 13.77 17.60 -9.75
N ALA A 14 13.08 16.64 -10.38
CA ALA A 14 12.78 16.65 -11.80
C ALA A 14 11.49 17.46 -12.07
N THR A 15 11.64 18.73 -12.46
CA THR A 15 10.53 19.62 -12.84
C THR A 15 10.24 19.61 -14.34
N SER A 16 10.97 18.81 -15.12
CA SER A 16 10.82 18.74 -16.57
C SER A 16 9.41 18.26 -16.98
N PRO A 17 8.78 18.84 -18.02
CA PRO A 17 7.48 18.41 -18.52
C PRO A 17 7.44 16.94 -18.98
N ASP A 18 8.58 16.37 -19.35
CA ASP A 18 8.72 15.00 -19.87
C ASP A 18 9.29 14.00 -18.83
N ARG A 19 9.33 14.38 -17.54
CA ARG A 19 9.96 13.59 -16.46
C ARG A 19 9.44 12.15 -16.39
N TRP A 20 8.13 11.95 -16.54
CA TRP A 20 7.52 10.63 -16.47
C TRP A 20 7.79 9.81 -17.74
N THR A 21 7.70 10.45 -18.91
CA THR A 21 8.07 9.80 -20.18
C THR A 21 9.51 9.31 -20.14
N LYS A 22 10.44 10.14 -19.65
CA LYS A 22 11.85 9.78 -19.46
C LYS A 22 12.01 8.62 -18.48
N LEU A 23 11.36 8.66 -17.32
CA LEU A 23 11.43 7.58 -16.33
C LEU A 23 10.93 6.25 -16.92
N PHE A 24 9.80 6.25 -17.61
CA PHE A 24 9.24 5.05 -18.21
C PHE A 24 10.08 4.53 -19.37
N HIS A 25 10.67 5.42 -20.17
CA HIS A 25 11.64 5.03 -21.19
C HIS A 25 12.85 4.33 -20.56
N GLN A 26 13.41 4.88 -19.47
CA GLN A 26 14.53 4.27 -18.76
C GLN A 26 14.17 2.89 -18.18
N ILE A 27 12.98 2.73 -17.61
CA ILE A 27 12.51 1.43 -17.12
C ILE A 27 12.36 0.43 -18.28
N ALA A 28 11.82 0.86 -19.42
CA ALA A 28 11.69 0.03 -20.62
C ALA A 28 13.06 -0.38 -21.20
N GLU A 29 14.05 0.51 -21.19
CA GLU A 29 15.44 0.22 -21.58
C GLU A 29 16.09 -0.78 -20.63
N LEU A 30 15.94 -0.60 -19.31
CA LEU A 30 16.44 -1.55 -18.31
C LEU A 30 15.87 -2.96 -18.53
N ASN A 31 14.56 -3.04 -18.79
CA ASN A 31 13.88 -4.30 -19.07
C ASN A 31 14.31 -4.93 -20.41
N SER A 32 14.54 -4.12 -21.44
CA SER A 32 15.01 -4.60 -22.75
C SER A 32 16.45 -5.10 -22.69
N ASN A 33 17.33 -4.36 -22.00
CA ASN A 33 18.73 -4.74 -21.80
C ASN A 33 18.85 -6.03 -20.99
N ALA A 34 18.02 -6.20 -19.94
CA ALA A 34 17.97 -7.44 -19.16
C ALA A 34 17.66 -8.66 -20.03
N LYS A 35 16.66 -8.54 -20.92
CA LYS A 35 16.28 -9.63 -21.85
C LYS A 35 17.39 -9.97 -22.85
N SER A 36 18.04 -8.96 -23.44
CA SER A 36 19.08 -9.17 -24.47
C SER A 36 20.37 -9.81 -23.93
N HIS A 37 20.67 -9.68 -22.63
CA HIS A 37 21.88 -10.24 -22.01
C HIS A 37 21.64 -11.61 -21.34
N GLY A 38 20.62 -12.36 -21.79
CA GLY A 38 20.28 -13.66 -21.22
C GLY A 38 19.64 -13.60 -19.82
N GLY A 39 19.37 -12.40 -19.31
CA GLY A 39 18.68 -12.15 -18.05
C GLY A 39 17.16 -12.15 -18.20
N SER A 40 16.59 -13.19 -18.82
CA SER A 40 15.12 -13.38 -18.89
C SER A 40 14.44 -13.47 -17.51
N GLU A 41 15.24 -13.54 -16.46
CA GLU A 41 14.87 -13.60 -15.05
C GLU A 41 14.83 -12.22 -14.38
N VAL A 42 15.33 -11.16 -15.02
CA VAL A 42 15.40 -9.82 -14.43
C VAL A 42 14.31 -8.92 -14.97
N GLU A 43 13.61 -8.23 -14.07
CA GLU A 43 12.58 -7.24 -14.41
C GLU A 43 12.66 -6.02 -13.48
N PHE A 44 12.35 -4.86 -14.01
CA PHE A 44 12.27 -3.60 -13.29
C PHE A 44 10.83 -3.09 -13.31
N LYS A 45 10.30 -2.76 -12.14
CA LYS A 45 8.96 -2.18 -11.98
C LYS A 45 9.02 -0.95 -11.06
N LEU A 46 8.25 0.07 -11.40
CA LEU A 46 7.95 1.24 -10.57
C LEU A 46 6.80 0.89 -9.62
N PHE A 47 6.96 1.22 -8.36
CA PHE A 47 5.95 1.10 -7.32
C PHE A 47 5.65 2.46 -6.71
N PHE A 48 4.38 2.82 -6.61
CA PHE A 48 3.93 3.93 -5.78
C PHE A 48 3.34 3.38 -4.49
N LEU A 49 4.00 3.65 -3.36
CA LEU A 49 3.57 3.20 -2.03
C LEU A 49 2.82 4.34 -1.34
N GLY A 50 1.50 4.29 -1.32
CA GLY A 50 0.65 5.27 -0.64
C GLY A 50 0.33 4.84 0.80
N ARG A 51 0.59 5.69 1.78
CA ARG A 51 0.07 5.52 3.15
C ARG A 51 -1.34 6.12 3.21
N HIS A 52 -2.27 5.45 3.88
CA HIS A 52 -3.60 5.99 4.16
C HIS A 52 -3.52 7.41 4.80
N GLY A 53 -4.54 8.24 4.57
CA GLY A 53 -4.73 9.50 5.29
C GLY A 53 -4.93 9.27 6.79
N GLU A 54 -4.82 10.31 7.60
CA GLU A 54 -4.99 10.22 9.05
C GLU A 54 -6.31 9.53 9.42
N GLY A 55 -6.21 8.45 10.21
CA GLY A 55 -7.35 7.78 10.80
C GLY A 55 -7.49 8.14 12.27
N PHE A 56 -8.66 7.87 12.85
CA PHE A 56 -8.92 8.14 14.26
C PHE A 56 -7.95 7.41 15.21
N HIS A 57 -7.42 6.25 14.81
CA HIS A 57 -6.35 5.56 15.56
C HIS A 57 -5.06 6.38 15.63
N ASN A 58 -4.71 7.17 14.60
CA ASN A 58 -3.53 8.03 14.64
C ASN A 58 -3.72 9.19 15.62
N VAL A 59 -4.93 9.76 15.66
CA VAL A 59 -5.28 10.81 16.64
C VAL A 59 -5.22 10.25 18.06
N ALA A 60 -5.75 9.05 18.27
CA ALA A 60 -5.72 8.39 19.57
C ALA A 60 -4.28 8.03 20.01
N GLU A 61 -3.47 7.45 19.12
CA GLU A 61 -2.06 7.18 19.40
C GLU A 61 -1.31 8.47 19.75
N ALA A 62 -1.56 9.58 19.02
CA ALA A 62 -0.98 10.87 19.33
C ALA A 62 -1.45 11.45 20.67
N LYS A 63 -2.72 11.24 21.03
CA LYS A 63 -3.32 11.68 22.32
C LYS A 63 -2.70 10.95 23.52
N TYR A 64 -2.50 9.65 23.41
CA TYR A 64 -2.06 8.80 24.52
C TYR A 64 -0.56 8.52 24.55
N GLY A 65 0.11 8.68 23.41
CA GLY A 65 1.50 8.26 23.20
C GLY A 65 1.63 6.76 22.97
N THR A 66 2.55 6.38 22.09
CA THR A 66 2.78 4.99 21.67
C THR A 66 2.89 3.99 22.83
N PRO A 67 3.62 4.25 23.94
CA PRO A 67 3.71 3.28 25.03
C PRO A 67 2.36 2.95 25.70
N ALA A 68 1.51 3.96 25.95
CA ALA A 68 0.20 3.75 26.56
C ALA A 68 -0.81 3.20 25.54
N TRP A 69 -0.66 3.60 24.27
CA TRP A 69 -1.42 3.07 23.16
C TRP A 69 -1.24 1.55 23.04
N ASP A 70 -0.01 1.07 22.89
CA ASP A 70 0.31 -0.35 22.73
C ASP A 70 -0.05 -1.17 23.98
N ALA A 71 0.14 -0.59 25.18
CA ALA A 71 -0.14 -1.28 26.43
C ALA A 71 -1.64 -1.46 26.71
N HIS A 72 -2.48 -0.50 26.30
CA HIS A 72 -3.89 -0.43 26.72
C HIS A 72 -4.84 0.03 25.61
N TRP A 73 -4.70 1.25 25.10
CA TRP A 73 -5.75 1.89 24.30
C TRP A 73 -5.99 1.21 22.96
N SER A 74 -4.95 0.69 22.32
CA SER A 74 -5.07 0.01 21.03
C SER A 74 -5.95 -1.25 21.11
N LYS A 75 -6.09 -1.84 22.31
CA LYS A 75 -6.89 -3.05 22.59
C LYS A 75 -8.38 -2.77 22.79
N LEU A 76 -8.76 -1.49 22.84
CA LEU A 76 -10.15 -1.03 22.97
C LEU A 76 -10.64 -0.48 21.64
N ASP A 77 -11.94 -0.30 21.47
CA ASP A 77 -12.52 0.29 20.26
C ASP A 77 -12.57 1.82 20.28
N GLY A 78 -12.36 2.43 21.45
CA GLY A 78 -12.40 3.88 21.65
C GLY A 78 -12.26 4.26 23.12
N ASP A 79 -12.27 5.56 23.39
CA ASP A 79 -12.21 6.16 24.74
C ASP A 79 -13.53 6.83 25.19
N GLY A 80 -14.59 6.72 24.38
CA GLY A 80 -15.86 7.42 24.59
C GLY A 80 -15.97 8.78 23.89
N GLU A 81 -14.86 9.32 23.39
CA GLU A 81 -14.80 10.55 22.57
C GLU A 81 -14.41 10.24 21.11
N ILE A 82 -13.46 9.33 20.94
CA ILE A 82 -12.87 8.90 19.67
C ILE A 82 -13.10 7.39 19.54
N VAL A 83 -13.58 6.97 18.37
CA VAL A 83 -13.71 5.56 17.99
C VAL A 83 -12.64 5.23 16.95
N TRP A 84 -11.79 4.26 17.24
CA TRP A 84 -10.74 3.78 16.35
C TRP A 84 -10.83 2.29 16.04
N GLY A 85 -11.75 1.56 16.69
CA GLY A 85 -11.97 0.14 16.46
C GLY A 85 -13.46 -0.23 16.40
N PRO A 86 -13.80 -1.37 15.78
CA PRO A 86 -12.93 -2.10 14.86
C PRO A 86 -12.79 -1.35 13.53
N ASP A 87 -11.60 -1.43 12.92
CA ASP A 87 -11.24 -0.81 11.64
C ASP A 87 -11.44 0.72 11.62
N ALA A 88 -10.40 1.46 11.98
CA ALA A 88 -10.48 2.92 12.07
C ALA A 88 -10.85 3.57 10.73
N GLU A 89 -11.82 4.49 10.78
CA GLU A 89 -12.16 5.39 9.67
C GLU A 89 -11.15 6.55 9.56
N LEU A 90 -11.17 7.24 8.42
CA LEU A 90 -10.44 8.49 8.22
C LEU A 90 -11.03 9.63 9.04
N THR A 91 -10.16 10.52 9.53
CA THR A 91 -10.56 11.82 10.08
C THR A 91 -10.88 12.80 8.93
N PRO A 92 -11.50 13.96 9.22
CA PRO A 92 -11.61 15.04 8.23
C PRO A 92 -10.25 15.48 7.66
N LEU A 93 -9.20 15.47 8.49
CA LEU A 93 -7.84 15.74 8.02
C LEU A 93 -7.35 14.64 7.08
N GLY A 94 -7.58 13.36 7.41
CA GLY A 94 -7.24 12.23 6.53
C GLY A 94 -7.91 12.28 5.17
N ILE A 95 -9.17 12.74 5.12
CA ILE A 95 -9.88 13.00 3.86
C ILE A 95 -9.17 14.10 3.04
N SER A 96 -8.82 15.22 3.68
CA SER A 96 -8.09 16.32 3.02
C SER A 96 -6.70 15.90 2.53
N GLN A 97 -6.01 15.03 3.27
CA GLN A 97 -4.74 14.44 2.84
C GLN A 97 -4.90 13.57 1.59
N ALA A 98 -5.95 12.75 1.52
CA ALA A 98 -6.26 11.97 0.32
C ALA A 98 -6.60 12.86 -0.89
N GLN A 99 -7.31 13.97 -0.67
CA GLN A 99 -7.58 14.97 -1.71
C GLN A 99 -6.30 15.69 -2.18
N THR A 100 -5.36 15.93 -1.26
CA THR A 100 -4.04 16.48 -1.62
C THR A 100 -3.29 15.51 -2.53
N ALA A 101 -3.32 14.21 -2.24
CA ALA A 101 -2.75 13.20 -3.11
C ALA A 101 -3.45 13.15 -4.47
N HIS A 102 -4.80 13.22 -4.51
CA HIS A 102 -5.57 13.32 -5.76
C HIS A 102 -5.07 14.48 -6.63
N ASN A 103 -4.95 15.69 -6.07
CA ASN A 103 -4.50 16.88 -6.81
C ASN A 103 -3.07 16.72 -7.35
N ALA A 104 -2.19 16.08 -6.57
CA ALA A 104 -0.85 15.75 -7.01
C ALA A 104 -0.88 14.78 -8.20
N PHE A 105 -1.65 13.69 -8.11
CA PHE A 105 -1.82 12.75 -9.22
C PHE A 105 -2.40 13.42 -10.47
N ALA A 106 -3.42 14.26 -10.34
CA ALA A 106 -3.99 15.01 -11.46
C ALA A 106 -2.92 15.87 -12.18
N THR A 107 -2.07 16.55 -11.41
CA THR A 107 -0.95 17.35 -11.91
C THR A 107 0.10 16.49 -12.62
N GLU A 108 0.47 15.37 -12.02
CA GLU A 108 1.48 14.47 -12.59
C GLU A 108 0.95 13.75 -13.85
N PHE A 109 -0.34 13.39 -13.89
CA PHE A 109 -1.00 12.84 -15.09
C PHE A 109 -1.00 13.83 -16.25
N ALA A 110 -1.25 15.12 -15.98
CA ALA A 110 -1.11 16.17 -17.00
C ALA A 110 0.34 16.32 -17.50
N SER A 111 1.32 15.85 -16.73
CA SER A 111 2.75 15.86 -17.06
C SER A 111 3.29 14.50 -17.56
N GLY A 112 2.40 13.60 -18.00
CA GLY A 112 2.80 12.35 -18.63
C GLY A 112 2.98 11.15 -17.69
N LEU A 113 2.57 11.25 -16.41
CA LEU A 113 2.42 10.06 -15.57
C LEU A 113 1.42 9.12 -16.26
N ARG A 114 1.77 7.84 -16.36
CA ARG A 114 0.86 6.81 -16.85
C ARG A 114 -0.01 6.35 -15.71
N ILE A 115 -1.16 5.76 -16.02
CA ILE A 115 -1.96 5.08 -15.00
C ILE A 115 -1.23 3.81 -14.57
N PRO A 116 -1.27 3.43 -13.27
CA PRO A 116 -0.73 2.16 -12.84
C PRO A 116 -1.32 0.99 -13.63
N ASP A 117 -0.47 0.10 -14.12
CA ASP A 117 -0.90 -1.12 -14.79
C ASP A 117 -1.61 -2.08 -13.84
N ALA A 118 -1.25 -2.03 -12.55
CA ALA A 118 -1.92 -2.76 -11.48
C ALA A 118 -2.03 -1.90 -10.22
N THR A 119 -3.11 -2.06 -9.45
CA THR A 119 -3.27 -1.35 -8.17
C THR A 119 -3.75 -2.28 -7.07
N TYR A 120 -3.04 -2.26 -5.94
CA TYR A 120 -3.29 -3.04 -4.76
C TYR A 120 -3.74 -2.12 -3.63
N VAL A 121 -4.78 -2.49 -2.89
CA VAL A 121 -5.22 -1.70 -1.73
C VAL A 121 -5.52 -2.61 -0.54
N SER A 122 -5.13 -2.15 0.64
CA SER A 122 -5.48 -2.81 1.90
C SER A 122 -7.00 -2.81 2.11
N PRO A 123 -7.60 -3.89 2.63
CA PRO A 123 -9.05 -3.97 2.84
C PRO A 123 -9.53 -3.22 4.10
N LEU A 124 -8.65 -2.52 4.83
CA LEU A 124 -9.04 -1.67 5.97
C LEU A 124 -9.66 -0.37 5.45
N SER A 125 -10.73 0.09 6.10
CA SER A 125 -11.62 1.16 5.62
C SER A 125 -10.87 2.46 5.34
N ARG A 126 -9.93 2.86 6.22
CA ARG A 126 -9.05 4.02 6.00
C ARG A 126 -8.22 3.96 4.71
N ALA A 127 -7.73 2.79 4.33
CA ALA A 127 -6.93 2.63 3.11
C ALA A 127 -7.82 2.60 1.86
N LEU A 128 -8.97 1.91 1.92
CA LEU A 128 -9.96 1.90 0.85
C LEU A 128 -10.50 3.30 0.57
N ARG A 129 -10.86 4.06 1.61
CA ARG A 129 -11.33 5.44 1.49
C ARG A 129 -10.24 6.37 0.98
N THR A 130 -8.99 6.21 1.42
CA THR A 130 -7.86 6.97 0.86
C THR A 130 -7.69 6.69 -0.63
N PHE A 131 -7.70 5.42 -1.02
CA PHE A 131 -7.58 5.00 -2.42
C PHE A 131 -8.72 5.58 -3.26
N GLU A 132 -9.96 5.43 -2.79
CA GLU A 132 -11.16 5.98 -3.43
C GLU A 132 -10.99 7.47 -3.73
N ILE A 133 -10.72 8.28 -2.71
CA ILE A 133 -10.57 9.74 -2.86
C ILE A 133 -9.39 10.09 -3.77
N THR A 134 -8.26 9.40 -3.61
CA THR A 134 -7.03 9.68 -4.37
C THR A 134 -7.24 9.49 -5.88
N PHE A 135 -8.03 8.48 -6.28
CA PHE A 135 -8.22 8.11 -7.68
C PHE A 135 -9.63 8.38 -8.23
N ASP A 136 -10.51 9.00 -7.43
CA ASP A 136 -11.83 9.45 -7.86
C ASP A 136 -11.72 10.35 -9.09
N GLY A 137 -12.56 10.18 -10.10
CA GLY A 137 -12.52 10.96 -11.36
C GLY A 137 -11.25 10.79 -12.22
N LEU A 138 -10.14 10.26 -11.71
CA LEU A 138 -8.90 10.01 -12.46
C LEU A 138 -8.98 8.71 -13.29
N SER A 139 -10.10 8.00 -13.16
CA SER A 139 -10.28 6.60 -13.53
C SER A 139 -11.18 6.39 -14.75
N ASP A 140 -11.62 7.44 -15.46
CA ASP A 140 -12.28 7.32 -16.78
C ASP A 140 -11.32 6.90 -17.92
N ARG A 141 -10.14 6.39 -17.56
CA ARG A 141 -9.10 5.84 -18.43
C ARG A 141 -8.76 4.37 -18.05
N ARG A 142 -9.70 3.68 -17.40
CA ARG A 142 -9.55 2.39 -16.69
C ARG A 142 -9.08 1.22 -17.58
N GLY A 143 -7.88 0.73 -17.29
CA GLY A 143 -7.52 -0.69 -17.37
C GLY A 143 -7.83 -1.40 -16.04
N LYS A 144 -7.97 -2.72 -16.04
CA LYS A 144 -8.36 -3.53 -14.87
C LYS A 144 -7.32 -3.42 -13.74
N ALA A 145 -7.60 -2.60 -12.73
CA ALA A 145 -6.88 -2.67 -11.46
C ALA A 145 -7.33 -3.93 -10.71
N GLU A 146 -6.47 -4.92 -10.56
CA GLU A 146 -6.74 -6.05 -9.66
C GLU A 146 -6.26 -5.69 -8.25
N SER A 147 -7.16 -5.32 -7.34
CA SER A 147 -6.79 -5.21 -5.92
C SER A 147 -6.57 -6.58 -5.35
N ARG A 148 -5.41 -6.77 -4.72
CA ARG A 148 -5.14 -7.94 -3.89
C ARG A 148 -4.78 -7.49 -2.49
N LYS A 149 -5.41 -8.16 -1.52
CA LYS A 149 -5.54 -7.71 -0.13
C LYS A 149 -4.21 -7.77 0.59
N ARG A 150 -3.91 -6.72 1.36
CA ARG A 150 -3.13 -6.86 2.59
C ARG A 150 -3.49 -5.80 3.63
N PRO A 151 -4.11 -6.21 4.74
CA PRO A 151 -4.18 -5.42 5.98
C PRO A 151 -2.80 -4.97 6.45
N GLU A 152 -2.80 -3.99 7.37
CA GLU A 152 -1.62 -3.64 8.20
C GLU A 152 -1.16 -4.87 9.01
N GLN A 153 -0.22 -4.66 9.94
CA GLN A 153 0.00 -5.56 11.07
C GLN A 153 -1.33 -5.99 11.72
N TYR A 154 -1.51 -7.29 11.89
CA TYR A 154 -2.70 -7.83 12.53
C TYR A 154 -2.54 -8.01 14.03
N GLY A 155 -3.69 -8.14 14.68
CA GLY A 155 -3.84 -8.60 16.04
C GLY A 155 -3.51 -7.54 17.09
N VAL A 156 -4.02 -7.76 18.30
CA VAL A 156 -4.03 -6.88 19.48
C VAL A 156 -4.74 -5.54 19.25
N HIS A 157 -4.36 -4.78 18.21
CA HIS A 157 -4.92 -3.46 17.93
C HIS A 157 -6.26 -3.62 17.19
N THR A 158 -7.34 -3.15 17.81
CA THR A 158 -8.71 -3.22 17.25
C THR A 158 -8.85 -2.38 15.97
N CYS A 159 -8.05 -1.34 15.81
CA CYS A 159 -8.01 -0.56 14.57
C CYS A 159 -7.54 -1.38 13.36
N ASP A 160 -6.89 -2.52 13.59
CA ASP A 160 -6.43 -3.45 12.56
C ASP A 160 -7.37 -4.66 12.38
N LEU A 161 -8.49 -4.71 13.12
CA LEU A 161 -9.54 -5.73 12.97
C LEU A 161 -10.43 -5.38 11.77
N ARG A 162 -10.20 -6.06 10.64
CA ARG A 162 -10.91 -5.78 9.38
C ARG A 162 -12.40 -6.04 9.49
N ARG A 163 -13.21 -5.15 8.90
CA ARG A 163 -14.66 -5.37 8.72
C ARG A 163 -14.96 -6.58 7.85
N SER A 164 -16.19 -7.09 7.95
CA SER A 164 -16.60 -8.24 7.16
C SER A 164 -16.47 -7.98 5.66
N ARG A 165 -16.27 -9.06 4.90
CA ARG A 165 -16.23 -8.99 3.44
C ARG A 165 -17.51 -8.36 2.91
N THR A 166 -18.67 -8.76 3.42
CA THR A 166 -19.96 -8.18 3.04
C THR A 166 -19.98 -6.67 3.26
N PHE A 167 -19.52 -6.20 4.42
CA PHE A 167 -19.42 -4.75 4.70
C PHE A 167 -18.52 -4.04 3.67
N ILE A 168 -17.33 -4.57 3.41
CA ILE A 168 -16.40 -3.95 2.46
C ILE A 168 -17.04 -3.84 1.07
N PHE A 169 -17.66 -4.91 0.58
CA PHE A 169 -18.29 -4.92 -0.74
C PHE A 169 -19.55 -4.08 -0.81
N SER A 170 -20.31 -3.90 0.27
CA SER A 170 -21.45 -3.00 0.28
C SER A 170 -21.01 -1.55 0.32
N THR A 171 -20.08 -1.21 1.20
CA THR A 171 -19.64 0.17 1.48
C THR A 171 -18.81 0.75 0.34
N PHE A 172 -17.98 -0.08 -0.30
CA PHE A 172 -17.05 0.34 -1.34
C PHE A 172 -17.39 -0.25 -2.71
N SER A 173 -18.65 -0.63 -2.96
CA SER A 173 -19.11 -1.32 -4.17
C SER A 173 -18.72 -0.66 -5.50
N HIS A 174 -18.49 0.65 -5.52
CA HIS A 174 -18.09 1.44 -6.68
C HIS A 174 -16.59 1.38 -6.98
N ILE A 175 -15.77 0.90 -6.04
CA ILE A 175 -14.35 0.67 -6.25
C ILE A 175 -14.21 -0.58 -7.14
N THR A 176 -14.09 -0.37 -8.45
CA THR A 176 -13.88 -1.46 -9.42
C THR A 176 -12.59 -2.23 -9.21
N ALA A 177 -11.65 -1.65 -8.46
CA ALA A 177 -10.43 -2.33 -8.06
C ALA A 177 -10.70 -3.42 -7.02
N LEU A 178 -11.83 -3.42 -6.30
CA LEU A 178 -12.10 -4.44 -5.29
C LEU A 178 -12.08 -5.85 -5.90
N PRO A 179 -11.53 -6.83 -5.17
CA PRO A 179 -11.40 -8.19 -5.67
C PRO A 179 -12.76 -8.80 -5.99
N PRO A 180 -12.88 -9.79 -6.88
CA PRO A 180 -14.11 -10.56 -7.01
C PRO A 180 -14.48 -11.27 -5.69
N LYS A 181 -15.79 -11.49 -5.48
CA LYS A 181 -16.34 -12.24 -4.33
C LYS A 181 -15.63 -13.61 -4.21
N LEU A 182 -14.97 -13.86 -3.07
CA LEU A 182 -14.24 -15.10 -2.71
C LEU A 182 -13.70 -15.88 -3.92
N ASP A 183 -12.56 -15.45 -4.45
CA ASP A 183 -11.82 -16.26 -5.43
C ASP A 183 -10.92 -17.24 -4.68
N ALA A 184 -11.28 -18.53 -4.71
CA ALA A 184 -10.52 -19.62 -4.13
C ALA A 184 -9.14 -19.83 -4.81
N HIS A 185 -8.97 -19.30 -6.03
CA HIS A 185 -7.71 -19.33 -6.78
C HIS A 185 -6.89 -18.05 -6.61
N SER A 186 -7.40 -17.06 -5.88
CA SER A 186 -6.60 -15.90 -5.50
C SER A 186 -5.49 -16.36 -4.54
N PRO A 187 -4.22 -15.97 -4.77
CA PRO A 187 -3.17 -16.20 -3.78
C PRO A 187 -3.45 -15.49 -2.45
N PHE A 188 -4.44 -14.58 -2.43
CA PHE A 188 -4.89 -13.84 -1.27
C PHE A 188 -6.44 -13.85 -1.22
N PRO A 189 -7.10 -14.88 -0.70
CA PRO A 189 -8.55 -14.92 -0.54
C PRO A 189 -9.03 -13.93 0.53
N LEU A 190 -10.31 -13.54 0.49
CA LEU A 190 -10.94 -12.65 1.49
C LEU A 190 -12.09 -13.45 2.03
N THR A 191 -11.89 -13.96 3.23
CA THR A 191 -12.91 -14.67 3.98
C THR A 191 -13.90 -13.67 4.55
N GLU A 192 -15.08 -14.17 4.97
CA GLU A 192 -16.16 -13.29 5.42
C GLU A 192 -15.71 -12.45 6.63
N ASN A 193 -15.11 -13.08 7.63
CA ASN A 193 -14.59 -12.44 8.84
C ASN A 193 -13.07 -12.35 8.80
N ASP A 194 -12.48 -11.51 9.65
CA ASP A 194 -11.03 -11.46 9.79
C ASP A 194 -10.52 -12.69 10.56
N GLU A 195 -9.86 -13.60 9.85
CA GLU A 195 -9.28 -14.82 10.42
C GLU A 195 -7.82 -14.65 10.84
N LEU A 196 -7.20 -13.50 10.51
CA LEU A 196 -5.79 -13.22 10.79
C LEU A 196 -5.61 -12.38 12.06
N TRP A 197 -6.65 -11.67 12.49
CA TRP A 197 -6.63 -10.88 13.71
C TRP A 197 -6.92 -11.75 14.94
N THR A 198 -6.06 -11.68 15.96
CA THR A 198 -6.29 -12.27 17.29
C THR A 198 -6.13 -11.19 18.36
N ALA A 199 -6.74 -11.38 19.54
CA ALA A 199 -6.72 -10.37 20.60
C ALA A 199 -5.37 -10.35 21.37
N ASP A 200 -4.59 -11.40 21.22
CA ASP A 200 -3.49 -11.81 22.09
C ASP A 200 -2.14 -11.89 21.38
N GLU A 201 -2.11 -11.94 20.04
CA GLU A 201 -0.88 -12.01 19.24
C GLU A 201 -0.77 -10.84 18.27
N ARG A 202 0.31 -10.07 18.36
CA ARG A 202 0.62 -8.98 17.42
C ARG A 202 1.58 -9.50 16.35
N GLU A 203 1.25 -9.26 15.08
CA GLU A 203 2.13 -9.62 13.95
C GLU A 203 3.49 -8.93 14.08
N THR A 204 4.59 -9.70 13.99
CA THR A 204 5.95 -9.14 14.06
C THR A 204 6.32 -8.43 12.77
N SER A 205 7.24 -7.47 12.86
CA SER A 205 7.78 -6.75 11.69
C SER A 205 8.43 -7.70 10.68
N GLU A 206 9.08 -8.77 11.15
CA GLU A 206 9.69 -9.81 10.31
C GLU A 206 8.63 -10.59 9.55
N HIS A 207 7.52 -10.94 10.20
CA HIS A 207 6.41 -11.62 9.55
C HIS A 207 5.73 -10.73 8.51
N VAL A 208 5.52 -9.44 8.83
CA VAL A 208 5.06 -8.44 7.85
C VAL A 208 5.99 -8.42 6.66
N ALA A 209 7.31 -8.30 6.85
CA ALA A 209 8.28 -8.27 5.75
C ALA A 209 8.28 -9.56 4.91
N ALA A 210 8.13 -10.73 5.54
CA ALA A 210 8.02 -12.01 4.83
C ALA A 210 6.75 -12.06 3.96
N ARG A 211 5.59 -11.69 4.53
CA ARG A 211 4.33 -11.57 3.79
C ARG A 211 4.40 -10.47 2.73
N VAL A 212 5.22 -9.45 2.97
CA VAL A 212 5.43 -8.39 1.98
C VAL A 212 6.12 -8.93 0.74
N LYS A 213 7.20 -9.69 0.98
CA LYS A 213 7.96 -10.37 -0.05
C LYS A 213 7.07 -11.30 -0.88
N THR A 214 6.15 -12.05 -0.29
CA THR A 214 5.22 -12.91 -1.04
C THR A 214 4.39 -12.15 -2.07
N VAL A 215 3.95 -10.92 -1.76
CA VAL A 215 3.22 -10.12 -2.78
C VAL A 215 4.16 -9.56 -3.81
N LEU A 216 5.39 -9.17 -3.45
CA LEU A 216 6.37 -8.80 -4.46
C LEU A 216 6.58 -9.97 -5.44
N ASP A 217 6.76 -11.19 -4.93
CA ASP A 217 6.88 -12.40 -5.75
C ASP A 217 5.64 -12.55 -6.67
N VAL A 218 4.42 -12.41 -6.15
CA VAL A 218 3.18 -12.46 -6.96
C VAL A 218 3.09 -11.34 -8.00
N VAL A 219 3.49 -10.12 -7.65
CA VAL A 219 3.47 -8.97 -8.56
C VAL A 219 4.45 -9.18 -9.72
N PHE A 220 5.68 -9.59 -9.42
CA PHE A 220 6.69 -9.91 -10.43
C PHE A 220 6.36 -11.16 -11.24
N GLU A 221 5.56 -12.08 -10.70
CA GLU A 221 5.11 -13.27 -11.42
C GLU A 221 3.96 -12.98 -12.39
N LYS A 222 2.91 -12.30 -11.89
CA LYS A 222 1.61 -12.19 -12.57
C LYS A 222 1.39 -10.88 -13.32
N GLU A 223 1.94 -9.77 -12.84
CA GLU A 223 1.72 -8.47 -13.47
C GLU A 223 2.68 -8.27 -14.64
N ARG A 224 2.13 -8.04 -15.83
CA ARG A 224 2.94 -7.78 -17.04
C ARG A 224 3.39 -6.33 -17.17
N GLY A 225 2.67 -5.41 -16.52
CA GLY A 225 2.98 -4.00 -16.52
C GLY A 225 4.16 -3.64 -15.60
N ASP A 226 4.77 -2.50 -15.87
CA ASP A 226 5.95 -2.01 -15.16
C ASP A 226 5.61 -0.90 -14.16
N PHE A 227 4.35 -0.51 -14.02
CA PHE A 227 3.91 0.45 -13.00
C PHE A 227 2.82 -0.13 -12.10
N VAL A 228 3.08 -0.18 -10.79
CA VAL A 228 2.18 -0.71 -9.77
C VAL A 228 1.93 0.34 -8.69
N SER A 229 0.68 0.50 -8.27
CA SER A 229 0.31 1.31 -7.11
C SER A 229 -0.10 0.42 -5.94
N ILE A 230 0.29 0.78 -4.73
CA ILE A 230 -0.07 0.07 -3.49
C ILE A 230 -0.52 1.09 -2.45
N THR A 231 -1.80 1.10 -2.07
CA THR A 231 -2.33 1.92 -0.97
C THR A 231 -2.47 1.07 0.29
N ALA A 232 -1.66 1.37 1.31
CA ALA A 232 -1.52 0.57 2.51
C ALA A 232 -1.18 1.45 3.73
N HIS A 233 -0.37 0.90 4.63
CA HIS A 233 -0.12 1.40 5.97
C HIS A 233 1.39 1.40 6.30
N SER A 234 1.77 1.99 7.43
CA SER A 234 3.19 2.21 7.76
C SER A 234 3.98 0.92 7.91
N GLY A 235 3.41 -0.09 8.59
CA GLY A 235 4.06 -1.39 8.79
C GLY A 235 4.25 -2.12 7.46
N MET A 236 3.22 -2.16 6.62
CA MET A 236 3.30 -2.72 5.26
C MET A 236 4.37 -2.04 4.39
N ILE A 237 4.47 -0.70 4.41
CA ILE A 237 5.45 0.04 3.62
C ILE A 237 6.86 -0.22 4.13
N ASN A 238 7.06 -0.25 5.46
CA ASN A 238 8.37 -0.57 6.02
C ASN A 238 8.75 -2.05 5.81
N GLY A 239 7.78 -2.97 5.82
CA GLY A 239 7.97 -4.36 5.40
C GLY A 239 8.40 -4.45 3.93
N PHE A 240 7.82 -3.63 3.04
CA PHE A 240 8.24 -3.52 1.64
C PHE A 240 9.69 -3.06 1.53
N LEU A 241 10.04 -1.97 2.21
CA LEU A 241 11.39 -1.42 2.20
C LEU A 241 12.39 -2.46 2.73
N ALA A 242 12.07 -3.17 3.81
CA ALA A 242 12.88 -4.26 4.34
C ALA A 242 13.07 -5.39 3.30
N SER A 243 12.01 -5.83 2.61
CA SER A 243 12.09 -6.87 1.58
C SER A 243 13.02 -6.52 0.42
N ILE A 244 13.25 -5.23 0.15
CA ILE A 244 14.15 -4.75 -0.90
C ILE A 244 15.48 -4.21 -0.36
N GLY A 245 15.80 -4.49 0.92
CA GLY A 245 17.06 -4.10 1.55
C GLY A 245 17.22 -2.60 1.80
N ARG A 246 16.10 -1.87 1.97
CA ARG A 246 16.09 -0.42 2.24
C ARG A 246 15.80 -0.15 3.72
N PRO A 247 16.35 0.94 4.30
CA PRO A 247 16.04 1.33 5.67
C PRO A 247 14.56 1.72 5.81
N SER A 248 14.08 1.68 7.04
CA SER A 248 12.74 2.16 7.36
C SER A 248 12.59 3.65 7.01
N PHE A 249 11.38 4.03 6.61
CA PHE A 249 11.03 5.39 6.25
C PHE A 249 9.69 5.75 6.87
N SER A 250 9.66 6.83 7.66
CA SER A 250 8.43 7.34 8.25
C SER A 250 7.67 8.18 7.23
N LEU A 251 6.89 7.52 6.37
CA LEU A 251 6.02 8.18 5.41
C LEU A 251 4.83 8.80 6.17
N GLY A 252 4.60 10.11 6.00
CA GLY A 252 3.44 10.80 6.59
C GLY A 252 2.09 10.25 6.11
N THR A 253 1.02 10.46 6.87
CA THR A 253 -0.33 10.08 6.47
C THR A 253 -0.74 10.81 5.18
N GLY A 254 -1.34 10.06 4.24
CA GLY A 254 -1.62 10.52 2.88
C GLY A 254 -0.41 10.70 1.96
N GLY A 255 0.79 10.35 2.44
CA GLY A 255 2.02 10.42 1.64
C GLY A 255 2.11 9.30 0.59
N VAL A 256 2.85 9.57 -0.49
CA VAL A 256 3.17 8.59 -1.54
C VAL A 256 4.69 8.52 -1.70
N LEU A 257 5.24 7.30 -1.68
CA LEU A 257 6.65 7.01 -1.88
C LEU A 257 6.85 6.22 -3.19
N PRO A 258 7.40 6.84 -4.25
CA PRO A 258 7.76 6.13 -5.47
C PRO A 258 9.10 5.39 -5.33
N VAL A 259 9.17 4.13 -5.75
CA VAL A 259 10.39 3.30 -5.76
C VAL A 259 10.47 2.44 -7.02
N VAL A 260 11.65 2.37 -7.65
CA VAL A 260 11.91 1.40 -8.73
C VAL A 260 12.60 0.18 -8.12
N VAL A 261 12.06 -1.01 -8.39
CA VAL A 261 12.55 -2.26 -7.84
C VAL A 261 13.01 -3.18 -8.98
N LYS A 262 14.20 -3.75 -8.81
CA LYS A 262 14.71 -4.84 -9.64
C LYS A 262 14.32 -6.18 -9.02
N GLY A 263 13.47 -6.95 -9.70
CA GLY A 263 13.20 -8.35 -9.40
C GLY A 263 14.18 -9.26 -10.15
N THR A 264 14.63 -10.33 -9.49
CA THR A 264 15.39 -11.42 -10.13
C THR A 264 14.68 -12.73 -9.82
N ARG A 265 14.22 -13.45 -10.84
CA ARG A 265 13.62 -14.79 -10.70
C ARG A 265 14.75 -15.80 -10.49
N THR A 266 14.77 -16.46 -9.35
CA THR A 266 15.67 -17.60 -9.12
C THR A 266 15.04 -18.84 -9.70
N ARG A 267 15.74 -19.58 -10.58
CA ARG A 267 15.29 -20.93 -10.96
C ARG A 267 15.28 -21.80 -9.71
N THR A 268 14.11 -22.31 -9.32
CA THR A 268 14.06 -23.44 -8.41
C THR A 268 14.63 -24.64 -9.15
N CYS A 269 15.83 -25.08 -8.75
CA CYS A 269 16.35 -26.38 -9.17
C CYS A 269 15.39 -27.42 -8.61
N SER A 270 14.59 -28.05 -9.46
CA SER A 270 13.85 -29.26 -9.11
C SER A 270 14.88 -30.28 -8.65
N ARG A 271 14.89 -30.58 -7.36
CA ARG A 271 15.55 -31.79 -6.88
C ARG A 271 14.75 -32.96 -7.43
N ASP A 272 15.12 -33.39 -8.62
CA ASP A 272 14.74 -34.71 -9.10
C ASP A 272 15.25 -35.71 -8.07
N THR A 273 14.29 -36.35 -7.41
CA THR A 273 14.49 -37.49 -6.52
C THR A 273 15.28 -38.58 -7.24
N LEU A 274 16.38 -39.00 -6.62
CA LEU A 274 17.08 -40.26 -6.90
C LEU A 274 16.17 -41.46 -6.68
#